data_AF-N2BB02-F1
#
_entry.id   AF-N2BB02-F1
#
_cell.length_a   1.000
_cell.length_b   1.000
_cell.length_c   1.000
_cell.angle_alpha   90.00
_cell.angle_beta   90.00
_cell.angle_gamma   90.00
#
_symmetry.space_group_name_H-M   'P 1'
#
loop_
_entity.id
_entity.type
_entity.pdbx_description
1 polymer ?
#
loop_
_entity_poly.entity_id
_entity_poly.type
_entity_poly.pdbx_seq_one_letter_code
_entity_poly.pdbx_strand_id
1 'polypeptide(L)'
;MYINKDIDYIKYLKDKEIVIFGAGHIGKKGYARLKGFGYCVIAFCDNDEKKQEQVLFGLKIISVEELKKLNNDQIVIILCSNYEREIRYQLYDQNIYNFISISQIDFGGGKNITMNNILHFSRNWVSLEER
;
A
#
# COMPACT_ATOMS: atom_id res chain seq x y z
N MET A 1 11.87 -32.65 1.24
CA MET A 1 11.15 -31.90 0.20
C MET A 1 10.30 -30.85 0.91
N TYR A 2 10.81 -29.62 1.01
CA TYR A 2 10.06 -28.52 1.62
C TYR A 2 8.95 -28.13 0.64
N ILE A 3 7.70 -28.43 1.00
CA ILE A 3 6.55 -27.91 0.26
C ILE A 3 6.49 -26.43 0.62
N ASN A 4 7.00 -25.57 -0.25
CA ASN A 4 6.81 -24.14 -0.15
C ASN A 4 5.32 -23.90 -0.34
N LYS A 5 4.60 -23.74 0.77
CA LYS A 5 3.26 -23.17 0.73
C LYS A 5 3.48 -21.69 0.47
N ASP A 6 3.50 -21.31 -0.81
CA ASP A 6 3.49 -19.90 -1.18
C ASP A 6 2.40 -19.21 -0.35
N ILE A 7 2.79 -18.20 0.41
CA ILE A 7 1.85 -17.45 1.24
C ILE A 7 0.83 -16.84 0.28
N ASP A 8 -0.44 -17.20 0.48
CA ASP A 8 -1.55 -16.55 -0.22
C ASP A 8 -1.71 -15.13 0.33
N TYR A 9 -0.97 -14.20 -0.26
CA TYR A 9 -1.00 -12.79 0.13
C TYR A 9 -2.38 -12.17 -0.07
N ILE A 10 -3.19 -12.68 -1.01
CA ILE A 10 -4.55 -12.21 -1.23
C ILE A 10 -5.41 -12.51 0.00
N LYS A 11 -5.32 -13.73 0.52
CA LYS A 11 -6.03 -14.09 1.76
C LYS A 11 -5.44 -13.38 2.99
N TYR A 12 -4.12 -13.35 3.11
CA TYR A 12 -3.42 -12.77 4.26
C TYR A 12 -3.75 -11.28 4.46
N LEU A 13 -3.84 -10.50 3.37
CA LEU A 13 -4.06 -9.05 3.45
C LEU A 13 -5.50 -8.64 3.74
N LYS A 14 -6.49 -9.54 3.63
CA LYS A 14 -7.91 -9.18 3.82
C LYS A 14 -8.22 -8.67 5.23
N ASP A 15 -7.55 -9.22 6.23
CA ASP A 15 -7.76 -8.90 7.64
C ASP A 15 -6.67 -7.95 8.17
N LYS A 16 -6.01 -7.22 7.27
CA LYS A 16 -4.89 -6.33 7.61
C LYS A 16 -5.16 -4.89 7.21
N GLU A 17 -4.62 -3.99 8.01
CA GLU A 17 -4.48 -2.58 7.65
C GLU A 17 -3.18 -2.40 6.87
N ILE A 18 -3.23 -1.64 5.78
CA ILE A 18 -2.11 -1.47 4.88
C ILE A 18 -1.55 -0.06 4.99
N VAL A 19 -0.24 0.02 5.20
CA VAL A 19 0.53 1.23 4.94
C VAL A 19 1.32 1.04 3.65
N ILE A 20 1.17 1.97 2.71
CA ILE A 20 1.96 1.93 1.46
C ILE A 20 3.25 2.72 1.68
N PHE A 21 4.41 2.06 1.59
CA PHE A 21 5.70 2.74 1.62
C PHE A 21 6.06 3.21 0.20
N GLY A 22 6.02 4.53 0.01
CA GLY A 22 6.22 5.27 -1.23
C GLY A 22 4.96 6.03 -1.60
N ALA A 23 4.99 7.36 -1.55
CA ALA A 23 3.88 8.25 -1.93
C ALA A 23 4.05 8.84 -3.36
N GLY A 24 5.01 8.30 -4.13
CA GLY A 24 5.25 8.65 -5.52
C GLY A 24 4.29 7.97 -6.51
N HIS A 25 4.66 7.96 -7.80
CA HIS A 25 3.85 7.37 -8.87
C HIS A 25 3.51 5.89 -8.64
N ILE A 26 4.49 5.10 -8.19
CA ILE A 26 4.30 3.67 -7.92
C ILE A 26 3.37 3.47 -6.73
N GLY A 27 3.52 4.27 -5.67
CA GLY A 27 2.60 4.35 -4.54
C GLY A 27 1.16 4.58 -4.95
N LYS A 28 0.93 5.59 -5.79
CA LYS A 28 -0.40 5.94 -6.31
C LYS A 28 -1.03 4.79 -7.10
N LYS A 29 -0.25 4.12 -7.95
CA LYS A 29 -0.70 2.92 -8.68
C LYS A 29 -0.99 1.74 -7.75
N GLY A 30 -0.13 1.52 -6.76
CA GLY A 30 -0.30 0.49 -5.73
C GLY A 30 -1.58 0.71 -4.94
N TYR A 31 -1.86 1.95 -4.53
CA TYR A 31 -3.10 2.33 -3.86
C TYR A 31 -4.32 2.02 -4.71
N ALA A 32 -4.36 2.48 -5.97
CA ALA A 32 -5.49 2.24 -6.85
C ALA A 32 -5.77 0.74 -7.02
N ARG A 33 -4.72 -0.08 -7.13
CA ARG A 33 -4.85 -1.54 -7.20
C ARG A 33 -5.38 -2.13 -5.90
N LEU A 34 -4.75 -1.82 -4.77
CA LEU A 34 -5.16 -2.34 -3.45
C LEU A 34 -6.61 -1.96 -3.12
N LYS A 35 -6.99 -0.69 -3.35
CA LYS A 35 -8.38 -0.24 -3.17
C LYS A 35 -9.36 -0.93 -4.11
N GLY A 36 -8.98 -1.13 -5.38
CA GLY A 36 -9.81 -1.83 -6.36
C GLY A 36 -10.14 -3.27 -5.98
N PHE A 37 -9.28 -3.92 -5.19
CA PHE A 37 -9.51 -5.26 -4.62
C PHE A 37 -10.14 -5.24 -3.22
N GLY A 38 -10.48 -4.06 -2.68
CA GLY A 38 -11.16 -3.91 -1.41
C GLY A 38 -10.26 -3.94 -0.17
N TYR A 39 -8.94 -3.82 -0.31
CA TYR A 39 -8.04 -3.79 0.84
C TYR A 39 -8.10 -2.45 1.60
N CYS A 40 -7.86 -2.52 2.91
CA CYS A 40 -7.89 -1.36 3.80
C CYS A 40 -6.53 -0.65 3.80
N VAL A 41 -6.36 0.40 2.99
CA VAL A 41 -5.18 1.27 3.07
C VAL A 41 -5.47 2.43 4.02
N ILE A 42 -4.65 2.59 5.05
CA ILE A 42 -4.85 3.57 6.13
C ILE A 42 -3.90 4.75 6.08
N ALA A 43 -2.72 4.59 5.45
CA ALA A 43 -1.72 5.65 5.31
C ALA A 43 -0.74 5.36 4.16
N PHE A 44 -0.04 6.41 3.74
CA PHE A 44 1.22 6.29 3.00
C PHE A 44 2.38 6.57 3.94
N CYS A 45 3.56 6.05 3.63
CA CYS A 45 4.82 6.41 4.28
C CYS A 45 5.84 6.82 3.21
N ASP A 46 6.57 7.91 3.42
CA ASP A 46 7.62 8.37 2.48
C ASP A 46 8.72 9.11 3.25
N ASN A 47 9.96 9.04 2.78
CA ASN A 47 11.10 9.71 3.41
C ASN A 47 11.16 11.21 3.04
N ASP A 48 10.40 11.66 2.05
CA ASP A 48 10.33 13.06 1.65
C ASP A 48 9.46 13.88 2.62
N GLU A 49 10.10 14.69 3.46
CA GLU A 49 9.45 15.56 4.44
C GLU A 49 8.39 16.48 3.81
N LYS A 50 8.61 16.98 2.58
CA LYS A 50 7.63 17.83 1.90
C LYS A 50 6.36 17.09 1.55
N LYS A 51 6.44 15.77 1.34
CA LYS A 51 5.25 14.93 1.14
C LYS A 51 4.55 14.61 2.46
N GLN A 52 5.28 14.51 3.56
CA GLN A 52 4.71 14.21 4.88
C GLN A 52 3.77 15.33 5.36
N GLU A 53 3.94 16.55 4.87
CA GLU A 53 3.03 17.68 5.08
C GLU A 53 1.73 17.61 4.26
N GLN A 54 1.62 16.64 3.34
CA GLN A 54 0.50 16.53 2.40
C GLN A 54 -0.44 15.37 2.75
N VAL A 55 -1.61 15.43 2.13
CA VAL A 55 -2.61 14.36 2.16
C VAL A 55 -2.74 13.80 0.74
N LEU A 56 -2.73 12.47 0.62
CA LEU A 56 -2.88 11.77 -0.65
C LEU A 56 -4.08 10.83 -0.58
N PHE A 57 -5.08 11.07 -1.43
CA PHE A 57 -6.34 10.31 -1.46
C PHE A 57 -7.08 10.29 -0.10
N GLY A 58 -7.04 11.41 0.61
CA GLY A 58 -7.60 11.55 1.96
C GLY A 58 -6.79 10.87 3.07
N LEU A 59 -5.65 10.25 2.75
CA LEU A 59 -4.77 9.58 3.69
C LEU A 59 -3.52 10.42 3.99
N LYS A 60 -3.06 10.39 5.24
CA LYS A 60 -1.80 11.02 5.63
C LYS A 60 -0.61 10.32 4.99
N ILE A 61 0.44 11.09 4.72
CA ILE A 61 1.77 10.59 4.40
C ILE A 61 2.61 10.73 5.66
N ILE A 62 3.04 9.62 6.25
CA ILE A 62 3.76 9.60 7.53
C ILE A 62 5.25 9.34 7.33
N SER A 63 6.05 9.79 8.28
CA SER A 63 7.47 9.43 8.41
C SER A 63 7.66 7.97 8.81
N VAL A 64 8.90 7.47 8.72
CA VAL A 64 9.24 6.11 9.19
C VAL A 64 9.16 6.01 10.72
N GLU A 65 9.47 7.10 11.42
CA GLU A 65 9.36 7.20 12.87
C GLU A 65 7.90 7.11 13.33
N GLU A 66 6.98 7.74 12.61
CA GLU A 66 5.55 7.61 12.85
C GLU A 66 5.05 6.22 12.48
N LEU A 67 5.51 5.65 11.35
CA LEU A 67 5.20 4.28 10.97
C LEU A 67 5.61 3.30 12.07
N LYS A 68 6.80 3.44 12.64
CA LYS A 68 7.29 2.61 13.74
C LYS A 68 6.38 2.68 14.97
N LYS A 69 5.88 3.86 15.32
CA LYS A 69 4.96 4.05 16.46
C LYS A 69 3.57 3.46 16.19
N LEU A 70 3.11 3.54 14.94
CA LEU A 70 1.82 3.00 14.50
C LEU A 70 1.86 1.47 14.40
N ASN A 71 3.02 0.91 14.03
CA ASN A 71 3.18 -0.48 13.64
C ASN A 71 2.76 -1.47 14.74
N ASN A 72 1.97 -2.47 14.34
CA ASN A 72 1.49 -3.54 15.19
C ASN A 72 1.11 -4.76 14.33
N ASP A 73 0.68 -5.86 14.95
CA ASP A 73 0.39 -7.12 14.26
C ASP A 73 -0.74 -7.04 13.21
N GLN A 74 -1.59 -6.01 13.26
CA GLN A 74 -2.65 -5.80 12.26
C GLN A 74 -2.17 -5.04 11.02
N ILE A 75 -1.00 -4.41 11.10
CA ILE A 75 -0.46 -3.61 10.00
C ILE A 75 0.42 -4.48 9.10
N VAL A 76 0.34 -4.22 7.80
CA VAL A 76 1.28 -4.72 6.80
C VAL A 76 1.75 -3.56 5.95
N ILE A 77 3.06 -3.50 5.73
CA ILE A 77 3.68 -2.45 4.92
C ILE A 77 3.86 -2.98 3.50
N ILE A 78 3.28 -2.31 2.52
CA ILE A 78 3.44 -2.65 1.11
C ILE A 78 4.44 -1.70 0.47
N LEU A 79 5.57 -2.25 0.01
CA LEU A 79 6.63 -1.48 -0.62
C LEU A 79 6.26 -1.15 -2.08
N CYS A 80 6.17 0.14 -2.37
CA CYS A 80 5.78 0.71 -3.65
C CYS A 80 6.78 1.80 -4.10
N SER A 81 8.04 1.40 -4.31
CA SER A 81 9.13 2.34 -4.65
C SER A 81 10.21 1.68 -5.51
N ASN A 82 10.90 2.49 -6.32
CA ASN A 82 12.12 2.06 -7.02
C ASN A 82 13.32 1.88 -6.07
N TYR A 83 13.23 2.43 -4.85
CA TYR A 83 14.26 2.35 -3.82
C TYR A 83 13.94 1.25 -2.80
N GLU A 84 13.34 0.14 -3.24
CA GLU A 84 12.84 -0.90 -2.35
C GLU A 84 13.96 -1.48 -1.48
N ARG A 85 15.16 -1.67 -2.04
CA ARG A 85 16.31 -2.22 -1.31
C ARG A 85 16.71 -1.32 -0.15
N GLU A 86 16.83 -0.02 -0.39
CA GLU A 86 17.17 0.99 0.61
C GLU A 86 16.10 1.05 1.70
N ILE A 87 14.82 1.04 1.31
CA ILE A 87 13.69 1.04 2.24
C ILE A 87 13.70 -0.22 3.11
N ARG A 88 13.98 -1.41 2.55
CA ARG A 88 14.09 -2.65 3.33
C ARG A 88 15.16 -2.54 4.42
N TYR A 89 16.34 -2.03 4.10
CA TYR A 89 17.40 -1.80 5.10
C TYR A 89 16.97 -0.80 6.18
N GLN A 90 16.31 0.28 5.79
CA GLN A 90 15.77 1.27 6.74
C GLN A 90 14.74 0.64 7.70
N LEU A 91 13.83 -0.19 7.19
CA LEU A 91 12.84 -0.89 8.02
C LEU A 91 13.50 -1.89 8.97
N TYR A 92 14.51 -2.63 8.50
CA TYR A 92 15.27 -3.56 9.35
C TYR A 92 16.00 -2.84 10.49
N ASP A 93 16.63 -1.69 10.21
CA ASP A 93 17.27 -0.86 11.24
C ASP A 93 16.27 -0.39 12.31
N GLN A 94 15.02 -0.18 11.90
CA GLN A 94 13.92 0.17 12.80
C GLN A 94 13.23 -1.02 13.46
N ASN A 95 13.72 -2.26 13.27
CA ASN A 95 13.13 -3.52 13.74
C ASN A 95 11.71 -3.77 13.22
N ILE A 96 11.44 -3.35 11.99
CA ILE A 96 10.18 -3.56 11.29
C ILE A 96 10.38 -4.65 10.24
N TYR A 97 9.58 -5.72 10.31
CA TYR A 97 9.75 -6.91 9.46
C TYR A 97 8.48 -7.33 8.70
N ASN A 98 7.34 -6.73 9.03
CA ASN A 98 6.02 -7.02 8.46
C ASN A 98 5.78 -6.27 7.14
N PHE A 99 6.68 -6.45 6.17
CA PHE A 99 6.58 -5.78 4.87
C PHE A 99 6.67 -6.74 3.68
N ILE A 100 6.01 -6.38 2.58
CA ILE A 100 5.91 -7.16 1.35
C ILE A 100 6.08 -6.21 0.15
N SER A 101 6.76 -6.65 -0.91
CA SER A 101 6.79 -5.88 -2.17
C SER A 101 5.45 -6.01 -2.88
N ILE A 102 4.96 -4.91 -3.47
CA ILE A 102 3.76 -4.96 -4.32
C ILE A 102 3.89 -5.98 -5.46
N SER A 103 5.13 -6.26 -5.92
CA SER A 103 5.41 -7.25 -6.96
C SER A 103 5.17 -8.70 -6.53
N GLN A 104 5.18 -8.98 -5.22
CA GLN A 104 4.93 -10.31 -4.65
C GLN A 104 3.43 -10.62 -4.53
N ILE A 105 2.56 -9.62 -4.71
CA ILE A 105 1.10 -9.79 -4.63
C ILE A 105 0.58 -10.09 -6.03
N ASP A 106 0.17 -11.35 -6.26
CA ASP A 106 -0.52 -11.72 -7.49
C ASP A 106 -2.01 -11.34 -7.40
N PHE A 107 -2.38 -10.28 -8.10
CA PHE A 107 -3.78 -9.86 -8.19
C PHE A 107 -4.55 -10.55 -9.33
N GLY A 108 -4.04 -11.66 -9.89
CA GLY A 108 -4.75 -12.47 -10.87
C GLY A 108 -4.89 -11.79 -12.24
N GLY A 109 -3.78 -11.31 -12.80
CA GLY A 109 -3.71 -10.49 -14.03
C GLY A 109 -4.26 -11.07 -15.34
N GLY A 110 -5.10 -12.12 -15.30
CA GLY A 110 -5.71 -12.76 -16.46
C GLY A 110 -7.23 -12.57 -16.62
N LYS A 111 -7.94 -11.94 -15.68
CA LYS A 111 -9.35 -11.59 -15.86
C LYS A 111 -9.53 -10.09 -15.77
N ASN A 112 -9.95 -9.51 -16.89
CA ASN A 112 -10.42 -8.15 -17.04
C ASN A 112 -11.03 -7.66 -15.72
N ILE A 113 -10.33 -6.77 -15.00
CA ILE A 113 -10.98 -5.82 -14.12
C ILE A 113 -11.86 -5.03 -15.07
N THR A 114 -13.10 -5.48 -15.26
CA THR A 114 -14.05 -4.85 -16.18
C THR A 114 -14.05 -3.37 -15.85
N MET A 115 -13.81 -2.54 -16.87
CA MET A 115 -13.80 -1.07 -16.78
C MET A 115 -15.01 -0.50 -16.02
N ASN A 116 -16.08 -1.29 -15.87
CA ASN A 116 -17.26 -0.99 -15.06
C ASN A 116 -16.95 -0.65 -13.58
N ASN A 117 -15.98 -1.31 -12.91
CA ASN A 117 -15.67 -0.94 -11.53
C ASN A 117 -14.86 0.37 -11.44
N ILE A 118 -13.91 0.57 -12.35
CA ILE A 118 -13.08 1.79 -12.38
C ILE A 118 -13.92 3.02 -12.75
N LEU A 119 -14.85 2.88 -13.71
CA LEU A 119 -15.76 3.96 -14.14
C LEU A 119 -16.80 4.33 -13.07
N HIS A 120 -17.22 3.39 -12.23
CA HIS A 120 -18.11 3.69 -11.11
C HIS A 120 -17.37 4.46 -10.00
N PHE A 121 -16.11 4.11 -9.73
CA PHE A 121 -15.26 4.85 -8.80
C PHE A 121 -14.88 6.24 -9.33
N SER A 122 -14.52 6.39 -10.62
CA SER A 122 -14.15 7.70 -11.17
C SER A 122 -15.32 8.70 -11.19
N ARG A 123 -16.56 8.22 -11.32
CA ARG A 123 -17.76 9.08 -11.24
C ARG A 123 -18.03 9.62 -9.84
N ASN A 124 -17.74 8.85 -8.80
CA ASN A 124 -17.91 9.29 -7.40
C ASN A 124 -16.78 10.22 -6.91
N TRP A 125 -15.61 10.19 -7.57
CA TRP A 125 -14.49 11.06 -7.25
C TRP A 125 -14.72 12.52 -7.64
N VAL A 126 -15.28 12.78 -8.83
CA VAL A 126 -15.55 14.15 -9.32
C VAL A 126 -16.60 14.87 -8.46
N SER A 127 -17.54 14.13 -7.86
CA SER A 127 -18.60 14.71 -7.03
C SER A 127 -18.21 15.09 -5.60
N LEU A 128 -17.01 14.73 -5.14
CA LEU A 128 -16.53 15.02 -3.77
C LEU A 128 -15.58 16.23 -3.70
N GLU A 129 -15.13 16.76 -4.84
CA GLU A 129 -14.32 17.99 -4.91
C GLU A 129 -15.15 19.28 -5.11
N GLU A 130 -16.48 19.18 -5.28
CA GLU A 130 -17.38 20.33 -5.52
C GLU A 130 -18.34 20.64 -4.34
N ARG A 131 -17.97 20.33 -3.09
CA ARG A 131 -18.76 20.73 -1.90
C ARG A 131 -17.94 21.42 -0.82
#